data_AF-A0A2A7WP47-F1
#
_entry.id   AF-A0A2A7WP47-F1
#
_cell.length_a   1.000
_cell.length_b   1.000
_cell.length_c   1.000
_cell.angle_alpha   90.00
_cell.angle_beta   90.00
_cell.angle_gamma   90.00
#
_symmetry.space_group_name_H-M   'P 1'
#
loop_
_entity.id
_entity.type
_entity.pdbx_description
1 polymer ?
#
loop_
_entity_poly.entity_id
_entity_poly.type
_entity_poly.pdbx_seq_one_letter_code
_entity_poly.pdbx_strand_id
1 'polypeptide(L)' 'MIASLMNFVSESVIRQSINKLENGLGFKLFKSCKNSKVVLTLEGLQLISLVNELLIEYRELEQLVK' A
#
# COMPACT_ATOMS: atom_id res chain seq x y z
N MET A 1 -11.80 -5.66 4.12
CA MET A 1 -12.63 -6.53 3.26
C MET A 1 -12.43 -6.29 1.77
N ILE A 2 -12.54 -5.07 1.24
CA ILE A 2 -12.39 -4.83 -0.21
C ILE A 2 -10.98 -5.18 -0.71
N ALA A 3 -9.92 -4.66 -0.07
CA ALA A 3 -8.55 -4.90 -0.49
C ALA A 3 -8.14 -6.40 -0.48
N SER A 4 -8.61 -7.18 0.50
CA SER A 4 -8.37 -8.63 0.59
C SER A 4 -9.02 -9.40 -0.55
N LEU A 5 -10.25 -9.02 -0.91
CA LEU A 5 -10.95 -9.64 -2.03
C LEU A 5 -10.29 -9.32 -3.37
N MET A 6 -9.90 -8.05 -3.60
CA MET A 6 -9.27 -7.64 -4.86
C MET A 6 -7.90 -8.29 -5.09
N ASN A 7 -7.19 -8.65 -4.01
CA ASN A 7 -5.86 -9.25 -4.09
C ASN A 7 -5.86 -10.77 -3.83
N PHE A 8 -7.03 -11.40 -3.68
CA PHE A 8 -7.17 -12.84 -3.39
C PHE A 8 -6.32 -13.32 -2.20
N VAL A 9 -6.20 -12.50 -1.15
CA VAL A 9 -5.44 -12.79 0.07
C VAL A 9 -6.26 -12.49 1.32
N SER A 10 -5.91 -13.07 2.46
CA SER A 10 -6.61 -12.80 3.73
C SER A 10 -6.32 -11.39 4.26
N GLU A 11 -7.25 -10.85 5.05
CA GLU A 11 -7.06 -9.54 5.70
C GLU A 11 -5.86 -9.52 6.65
N SER A 12 -5.56 -10.65 7.30
CA SER A 12 -4.40 -10.78 8.19
C SER A 12 -3.09 -10.66 7.40
N VAL A 13 -3.00 -11.25 6.21
CA VAL A 13 -1.83 -11.14 5.32
C VAL A 13 -1.64 -9.69 4.88
N ILE A 14 -2.70 -9.02 4.43
CA ILE A 14 -2.62 -7.59 4.06
C ILE A 14 -2.13 -6.75 5.24
N ARG A 15 -2.71 -6.96 6.43
CA ARG A 15 -2.32 -6.22 7.64
C ARG A 15 -0.85 -6.47 8.00
N GLN A 16 -0.39 -7.70 7.91
CA GLN A 16 1.02 -8.04 8.17
C GLN A 16 1.96 -7.36 7.16
N SER A 17 1.62 -7.36 5.88
CA SER A 17 2.42 -6.69 4.85
C SER A 17 2.50 -5.19 5.07
N ILE A 18 1.37 -4.53 5.38
CA ILE A 18 1.33 -3.10 5.72
C ILE A 18 2.19 -2.81 6.96
N ASN A 19 2.02 -3.60 8.03
CA ASN A 19 2.80 -3.42 9.25
C ASN A 19 4.31 -3.58 9.00
N LYS A 20 4.72 -4.58 8.20
CA LYS A 20 6.13 -4.77 7.83
C LYS A 20 6.67 -3.57 7.06
N LEU A 21 5.89 -3.05 6.11
CA LEU A 21 6.27 -1.87 5.33
C LEU A 21 6.42 -0.63 6.21
N GLU A 22 5.42 -0.33 7.05
CA GLU A 22 5.46 0.79 7.99
C GLU A 22 6.66 0.68 8.95
N ASN A 23 6.96 -0.52 9.44
CA ASN A 23 8.12 -0.74 10.30
C ASN A 23 9.44 -0.52 9.55
N GLY A 24 9.55 -0.96 8.30
CA GLY A 24 10.74 -0.75 7.48
C GLY A 24 10.95 0.72 7.11
N LEU A 25 9.87 1.48 6.94
CA LEU A 25 9.89 2.91 6.61
C LEU A 25 10.06 3.81 7.85
N GLY A 26 9.74 3.31 9.03
CA GLY A 26 9.80 4.08 10.29
C GLY A 26 8.63 5.06 10.49
N PHE A 27 7.59 5.02 9.64
CA PHE A 27 6.40 5.85 9.77
C PHE A 27 5.11 5.10 9.41
N LYS A 28 3.98 5.61 9.89
CA LYS A 28 2.65 5.05 9.59
C LYS A 28 2.13 5.56 8.26
N LEU A 29 1.57 4.66 7.47
CA LEU A 29 0.88 4.94 6.20
C LEU A 29 -0.61 5.10 6.40
N PHE A 30 -1.17 4.37 7.37
CA PHE A 30 -2.57 4.38 7.69
C PHE A 30 -2.81 4.72 9.16
N LYS A 31 -3.90 5.43 9.43
CA LYS A 31 -4.42 5.64 10.79
C LYS A 31 -5.85 5.15 10.90
N SER A 32 -6.16 4.57 12.05
CA SER A 32 -7.53 4.24 12.42
C SER A 32 -8.20 5.47 13.03
N CYS A 33 -9.33 5.85 12.47
CA CYS A 33 -10.20 6.91 12.98
C CYS A 33 -11.33 6.33 13.82
N LYS A 34 -12.06 7.20 14.53
CA LYS A 34 -13.32 6.85 15.19
C LYS A 34 -14.24 6.13 14.19
N ASN A 35 -14.94 5.09 14.66
CA ASN A 35 -15.82 4.21 13.88
C ASN A 35 -15.09 3.23 12.94
N SER A 36 -13.90 2.76 13.30
CA SER A 36 -13.14 1.74 12.56
C SER A 36 -12.80 2.12 11.11
N LYS A 37 -12.89 3.41 10.77
CA LYS A 37 -12.48 3.91 9.46
C LYS A 37 -10.97 3.94 9.38
N VAL A 38 -10.41 3.51 8.27
CA VAL A 38 -8.98 3.60 7.98
C VAL A 38 -8.79 4.73 6.97
N VAL A 39 -7.88 5.65 7.27
CA VAL A 39 -7.51 6.75 6.37
C VAL A 39 -6.00 6.83 6.24
N LEU A 40 -5.53 7.47 5.16
CA LEU A 40 -4.11 7.72 4.95
C LEU A 40 -3.58 8.75 5.95
N THR A 41 -2.32 8.60 6.30
CA THR A 41 -1.50 9.65 6.90
C THR A 41 -1.00 10.60 5.80
N LEU A 42 -0.33 11.69 6.19
CA LEU A 42 0.29 12.60 5.22
C LEU A 42 1.41 11.88 4.45
N GLU A 43 2.23 11.13 5.17
CA GLU A 43 3.31 10.32 4.65
C GLU A 43 2.77 9.22 3.73
N GLY A 44 1.66 8.58 4.10
CA GLY A 44 0.98 7.59 3.28
C GLY A 44 0.45 8.16 1.96
N LEU A 45 -0.07 9.39 1.99
CA LEU A 45 -0.52 10.08 0.78
C LEU A 45 0.64 10.40 -0.18
N GLN A 46 1.75 10.91 0.36
CA GLN A 46 2.95 11.19 -0.43
C GLN A 46 3.54 9.92 -1.04
N LEU A 47 3.63 8.84 -0.25
CA LEU A 47 4.18 7.58 -0.72
C LEU A 47 3.35 6.94 -1.83
N ILE A 48 2.01 7.02 -1.76
CA ILE A 48 1.15 6.46 -2.80
C ILE A 48 1.42 7.08 -4.16
N SER A 49 1.67 8.39 -4.22
CA SER A 49 2.01 9.06 -5.49
C SER A 49 3.28 8.45 -6.09
N LEU A 50 4.34 8.35 -5.28
CA LEU A 50 5.63 7.81 -5.69
C LEU A 50 5.54 6.34 -6.12
N VAL A 51 4.81 5.52 -5.36
CA VAL A 51 4.64 4.09 -5.68
C VAL A 51 3.86 3.90 -6.98
N ASN A 52 2.86 4.73 -7.26
CA ASN A 52 2.12 4.64 -8.52
C ASN A 52 3.01 4.95 -9.72
N GLU A 53 3.83 6.00 -9.64
CA GLU A 53 4.80 6.34 -10.69
C GLU A 53 5.79 5.19 -10.91
N LEU A 54 6.36 4.66 -9.84
CA LEU A 54 7.29 3.53 -9.90
C LEU A 54 6.65 2.28 -10.55
N LEU A 55 5.39 1.98 -10.22
CA LEU A 55 4.68 0.85 -10.80
C LEU A 55 4.36 1.05 -12.29
N ILE A 56 4.15 2.29 -12.73
CA ILE A 56 3.96 2.64 -14.14
C ILE A 56 5.27 2.41 -14.89
N GLU A 57 6.38 3.00 -14.41
CA GLU A 57 7.71 2.84 -15.03
C GLU A 57 8.14 1.37 -15.08
N TYR A 58 7.88 0.61 -14.01
CA TYR A 58 8.18 -0.82 -13.99
C TYR A 58 7.40 -1.60 -15.06
N ARG A 59 6.12 -1.27 -15.29
CA ARG A 59 5.31 -1.90 -16.34
C ARG A 59 5.82 -1.55 -17.75
N GLU A 60 6.26 -0.31 -17.96
CA GLU A 60 6.86 0.11 -19.22
C GLU A 60 8.16 -0.67 -19.49
N LEU A 61 9.01 -0.83 -18.48
CA LEU A 61 10.22 -1.66 -18.57
C LEU A 61 9.89 -3.13 -18.89
N GLU A 62 8.88 -3.73 -18.24
CA GLU A 62 8.46 -5.10 -18.54
C GLU A 62 7.98 -5.28 -19.98
N GLN A 63 7.42 -4.24 -20.60
CA GLN A 63 7.00 -4.28 -22.01
C GLN A 63 8.19 -4.16 -22.97
N LEU A 64 9.25 -3.44 -22.61
CA LEU A 64 10.44 -3.28 -23.44
C LEU A 64 11.34 -4.51 -23.44
N VAL A 65 11.29 -5.33 -22.38
CA VAL A 65 12.11 -6.54 -22.22
C VAL A 65 11.42 -7.79 -22.79
N LYS A 66 10.13 -7.73 -23.09
CA LYS A 66 9.35 -8.80 -23.75
C LYS A 66 9.37 -8.68 -25.26
#